data_AF-A0AAP4X298-F1
#
_entry.id   AF-A0AAP4X298-F1
#
_cell.length_a   1.000
_cell.length_b   1.000
_cell.length_c   1.000
_cell.angle_alpha   90.00
_cell.angle_beta   90.00
_cell.angle_gamma   90.00
#
_symmetry.space_group_name_H-M   'P 1'
#
loop_
_entity.id
_entity.type
_entity.pdbx_description
1 polymer ?
#
loop_
_entity_poly.entity_id
_entity_poly.type
_entity_poly.pdbx_seq_one_letter_code
_entity_poly.pdbx_strand_id
1 'polypeptide(L)'
;MEILAMGMPRWNFSDAVETRIRITCLLITVGIMVYEYFNGDSSTQYPAMYICVFIFPAVYFTNRIQTKYFPFMKEYVQATRIAAIIMTLSSFAVWCYATYLRLSIPPMPSHLIFTQ
;
A
#
# COMPACT_ATOMS: atom_id res chain seq x y z
N MET A 1 8.37 -33.99 11.03
CA MET A 1 7.32 -32.95 10.94
C MET A 1 7.67 -32.09 9.73
N GLU A 2 7.39 -32.62 8.54
CA GLU A 2 7.57 -31.94 7.27
C GLU A 2 6.47 -30.90 7.12
N ILE A 3 6.74 -29.68 7.60
CA ILE A 3 5.97 -28.53 7.14
C ILE A 3 6.54 -28.18 5.77
N LEU A 4 6.03 -28.91 4.76
CA LEU A 4 5.86 -28.46 3.38
C LEU A 4 6.75 -27.26 3.02
N ALA A 5 7.91 -27.55 2.44
CA ALA A 5 8.60 -26.65 1.53
C ALA A 5 7.72 -26.44 0.28
N MET A 6 6.55 -25.84 0.47
CA MET A 6 5.70 -25.37 -0.59
C MET A 6 6.33 -24.05 -1.03
N GLY A 7 7.32 -24.14 -1.92
CA GLY A 7 8.01 -22.99 -2.50
C GLY A 7 6.96 -21.94 -2.86
N MET A 8 7.05 -20.76 -2.26
CA MET A 8 5.98 -19.77 -2.30
C MET A 8 5.49 -19.57 -3.73
N PRO A 9 4.16 -19.55 -3.98
CA PRO A 9 3.61 -19.54 -5.33
C PRO A 9 4.18 -18.36 -6.11
N ARG A 10 5.06 -18.67 -7.07
CA ARG A 10 5.75 -17.66 -7.87
C ARG A 10 4.76 -17.13 -8.88
N TRP A 11 4.39 -15.88 -8.72
CA TRP A 11 3.49 -15.20 -9.64
C TRP A 11 4.19 -15.00 -10.98
N ASN A 12 3.97 -15.90 -11.94
CA ASN A 12 4.57 -15.81 -13.27
C ASN A 12 3.79 -14.83 -14.17
N PHE A 13 3.74 -13.56 -13.77
CA PHE A 13 3.20 -12.51 -14.62
C PHE A 13 4.19 -12.13 -15.71
N SER A 14 3.68 -11.90 -16.92
CA SER A 14 4.48 -11.34 -18.01
C SER A 14 5.02 -9.96 -17.61
N ASP A 15 6.27 -9.66 -17.96
CA ASP A 15 6.96 -8.39 -17.69
C ASP A 15 6.10 -7.16 -18.06
N ALA A 16 5.31 -7.27 -19.15
CA ALA A 16 4.40 -6.22 -19.61
C ALA A 16 3.23 -5.98 -18.64
N VAL A 17 2.65 -7.04 -18.07
CA VAL A 17 1.55 -6.96 -17.10
C VAL A 17 2.06 -6.41 -15.78
N GLU A 18 3.24 -6.85 -15.34
CA GLU A 18 3.85 -6.37 -14.12
C GLU A 18 4.20 -4.87 -14.18
N THR A 19 4.69 -4.41 -15.34
CA THR A 19 4.95 -2.99 -15.57
C THR A 19 3.67 -2.16 -15.56
N ARG A 20 2.58 -2.67 -16.15
CA ARG A 20 1.26 -2.00 -16.11
C ARG A 20 0.74 -1.90 -14.68
N ILE A 21 0.78 -2.99 -13.91
CA ILE A 21 0.36 -3.00 -12.50
C ILE A 21 1.19 -2.00 -11.69
N ARG A 22 2.51 -1.98 -11.88
CA ARG A 22 3.42 -1.00 -11.26
C ARG A 22 2.97 0.44 -11.52
N ILE A 23 2.71 0.79 -12.78
CA ILE A 23 2.30 2.13 -13.16
C ILE A 23 0.93 2.46 -12.56
N THR A 24 -0.03 1.54 -12.64
CA THR A 24 -1.37 1.73 -12.06
C THR A 24 -1.30 1.96 -10.55
N CYS A 25 -0.52 1.15 -9.81
CA CYS A 25 -0.34 1.31 -8.37
C CYS A 25 0.28 2.67 -8.02
N LEU A 26 1.33 3.09 -8.74
CA LEU A 26 1.96 4.39 -8.52
C LEU A 26 1.02 5.55 -8.82
N LEU A 27 0.22 5.46 -9.90
CA LEU A 27 -0.78 6.48 -10.23
C LEU A 27 -1.85 6.60 -9.14
N ILE A 28 -2.32 5.47 -8.59
CA ILE A 28 -3.26 5.47 -7.46
C ILE A 28 -2.64 6.15 -6.25
N THR A 29 -1.38 5.84 -5.89
CA THR A 29 -0.70 6.49 -4.77
C THR A 29 -0.56 8.00 -4.96
N VAL A 30 -0.20 8.44 -6.17
CA VAL A 30 -0.13 9.88 -6.50
C VAL A 30 -1.52 10.53 -6.36
N GLY A 31 -2.58 9.86 -6.82
CA GLY A 31 -3.95 10.33 -6.64
C GLY A 31 -4.33 10.52 -5.17
N ILE A 32 -3.96 9.56 -4.31
CA ILE A 32 -4.17 9.64 -2.86
C ILE A 32 -3.37 10.82 -2.25
N MET A 33 -2.10 10.99 -2.63
CA MET A 33 -1.30 12.13 -2.18
C MET A 33 -1.92 13.46 -2.57
N VAL A 34 -2.42 13.59 -3.80
CA VAL A 34 -3.06 14.82 -4.26
C VAL A 34 -4.35 15.08 -3.48
N TYR A 35 -5.14 14.04 -3.21
CA TYR A 35 -6.34 14.17 -2.38
C TYR A 35 -6.01 14.64 -0.96
N GLU A 36 -4.99 14.04 -0.32
CA GLU A 36 -4.50 14.46 1.00
C GLU A 36 -3.87 15.86 0.98
N TYR A 37 -3.29 16.29 -0.13
CA TYR A 37 -2.77 17.67 -0.23
C TYR A 37 -3.88 18.70 -0.13
N PHE A 38 -5.04 18.43 -0.75
CA PHE A 38 -6.18 19.35 -0.74
C PHE A 38 -7.09 19.19 0.48
N ASN A 39 -7.23 17.96 0.99
CA ASN A 39 -8.19 17.64 2.05
C ASN A 39 -7.53 17.09 3.31
N GLY A 40 -6.21 17.04 3.43
CA GLY A 40 -5.53 16.29 4.49
C GLY A 40 -5.90 16.73 5.89
N ASP A 41 -6.11 15.76 6.76
CA ASP A 41 -6.16 15.93 8.22
C ASP A 41 -5.22 14.89 8.86
N SER A 42 -4.79 15.13 10.10
CA SER A 42 -3.81 14.28 10.79
C SER A 42 -4.24 12.80 10.80
N SER A 43 -5.56 12.53 10.88
CA SER A 43 -6.14 11.20 10.86
C SER A 43 -6.00 10.43 9.54
N THR A 44 -6.02 11.11 8.39
CA THR A 44 -5.93 10.50 7.05
C THR A 44 -4.50 10.53 6.49
N GLN A 45 -3.65 11.42 7.02
CA GLN A 45 -2.26 11.57 6.60
C GLN A 45 -1.37 10.37 6.99
N TYR A 46 -1.51 9.84 8.21
CA TYR A 46 -0.71 8.69 8.66
C TYR A 46 -0.90 7.43 7.78
N PRO A 47 -2.13 6.97 7.48
CA PRO A 47 -2.31 5.83 6.59
C PRO A 47 -1.85 6.13 5.15
N ALA A 48 -1.99 7.36 4.66
CA ALA A 48 -1.46 7.76 3.36
C ALA A 48 0.08 7.66 3.31
N MET A 49 0.80 8.05 4.36
CA MET A 49 2.25 7.88 4.46
C MET A 49 2.65 6.41 4.41
N TYR A 50 1.94 5.53 5.13
CA TYR A 50 2.22 4.09 5.09
C TYR A 50 2.02 3.49 3.70
N ILE A 51 0.98 3.90 2.97
CA ILE A 51 0.78 3.49 1.57
C ILE A 51 2.02 3.86 0.73
N CYS A 52 2.57 5.06 0.92
CA CYS A 52 3.72 5.55 0.14
C CYS A 52 5.01 4.79 0.47
N VAL A 53 5.20 4.35 1.72
CA VAL A 53 6.37 3.58 2.13
C VAL A 53 6.28 2.13 1.64
N PHE A 54 5.11 1.49 1.77
CA PHE A 54 4.95 0.07 1.45
C PHE A 54 4.72 -0.22 -0.02
N ILE A 55 4.28 0.77 -0.83
CA ILE A 55 4.12 0.58 -2.27
C ILE A 55 5.48 0.41 -2.98
N PHE A 56 6.55 1.01 -2.45
CA PHE A 56 7.90 0.88 -3.01
C PHE A 56 8.38 -0.58 -3.06
N PRO A 57 8.47 -1.31 -1.94
CA PRO A 57 8.85 -2.72 -1.99
C PRO A 57 7.82 -3.59 -2.73
N ALA A 58 6.52 -3.28 -2.64
CA ALA A 58 5.48 -4.03 -3.36
C ALA A 58 5.67 -3.99 -4.90
N VAL A 59 6.11 -2.83 -5.40
CA VAL A 59 6.25 -2.54 -6.82
C VAL A 59 7.67 -2.83 -7.34
N TYR A 60 8.71 -2.62 -6.53
CA TYR A 60 10.11 -2.74 -6.93
C TYR A 60 10.60 -4.19 -6.97
N PHE A 61 10.08 -5.07 -6.12
CA PHE A 61 10.48 -6.48 -6.06
C PHE A 61 9.82 -7.34 -7.13
N THR A 62 10.11 -7.01 -8.39
CA THR A 62 9.69 -7.73 -9.58
C THR A 62 10.53 -8.98 -9.80
N ASN A 63 9.94 -10.06 -10.35
CA ASN A 63 10.62 -11.33 -10.61
C ASN A 63 11.94 -11.15 -11.39
N ARG A 64 11.95 -10.23 -12.35
CA ARG A 64 13.15 -9.91 -13.14
C ARG A 64 14.27 -9.29 -12.28
N ILE A 65 13.93 -8.37 -11.38
CA ILE A 65 14.88 -7.70 -10.47
C ILE A 65 15.37 -8.69 -9.41
N GLN A 66 14.48 -9.51 -8.86
CA GLN A 66 14.81 -10.58 -7.92
C GLN A 66 15.81 -11.57 -8.53
N THR A 67 15.60 -11.96 -9.79
CA THR A 67 16.47 -12.92 -10.47
C THR A 67 17.83 -12.33 -10.85
N LYS A 68 17.90 -11.02 -11.13
CA LYS A 68 19.12 -10.32 -11.53
C LYS A 68 20.02 -9.94 -10.35
N TYR A 69 19.44 -9.47 -9.24
CA TYR A 69 20.21 -8.91 -8.12
C TYR A 69 20.23 -9.82 -6.88
N PHE A 70 19.24 -10.70 -6.71
CA PHE A 70 19.11 -11.54 -5.52
C PHE A 70 18.88 -13.02 -5.88
N PRO A 71 19.78 -13.66 -6.64
CA PRO A 71 19.57 -15.02 -7.13
C PRO A 71 19.44 -16.07 -6.02
N PHE A 72 20.07 -15.83 -4.87
CA PHE A 72 20.08 -16.75 -3.71
C PHE A 72 19.01 -16.46 -2.66
N MET A 73 18.34 -15.29 -2.72
CA MET A 73 17.38 -14.84 -1.71
C MET A 73 15.95 -14.67 -2.27
N LYS A 74 15.64 -15.36 -3.39
CA LYS A 74 14.38 -15.18 -4.13
C LYS A 74 13.14 -15.40 -3.26
N GLU A 75 13.17 -16.40 -2.38
CA GLU A 75 12.06 -16.70 -1.47
C GLU A 75 11.85 -15.57 -0.46
N TYR A 76 12.91 -15.11 0.21
CA TYR A 76 12.82 -14.02 1.17
C TYR A 76 12.26 -12.75 0.52
N VAL A 77 12.75 -12.38 -0.66
CA VAL A 77 12.29 -11.18 -1.37
C VAL A 77 10.84 -11.31 -1.83
N GLN A 78 10.39 -12.53 -2.18
CA GLN A 78 8.99 -12.79 -2.50
C GLN A 78 8.08 -12.69 -1.27
N ALA A 79 8.51 -13.20 -0.11
CA ALA A 79 7.80 -13.01 1.15
C ALA A 79 7.68 -11.52 1.52
N THR A 80 8.76 -10.75 1.36
CA THR A 80 8.74 -9.29 1.58
C THR A 80 7.78 -8.58 0.64
N ARG A 81 7.71 -8.99 -0.63
CA ARG A 81 6.76 -8.43 -1.61
C ARG A 81 5.31 -8.69 -1.19
N ILE A 82 4.98 -9.93 -0.80
CA ILE A 82 3.63 -10.30 -0.36
C ILE A 82 3.27 -9.51 0.91
N ALA A 83 4.17 -9.45 1.89
CA ALA A 83 3.97 -8.66 3.09
C ALA A 83 3.74 -7.18 2.76
N ALA A 84 4.53 -6.59 1.85
CA ALA A 84 4.37 -5.22 1.40
C ALA A 84 3.02 -4.99 0.71
N ILE A 85 2.55 -5.93 -0.12
CA ILE A 85 1.21 -5.86 -0.74
C ILE A 85 0.13 -5.87 0.34
N ILE A 86 0.20 -6.79 1.30
CA ILE A 86 -0.78 -6.88 2.40
C ILE A 86 -0.80 -5.59 3.22
N MET A 87 0.38 -5.06 3.58
CA MET A 87 0.52 -3.81 4.33
C MET A 87 -0.02 -2.60 3.55
N THR A 88 0.19 -2.57 2.23
CA THR A 88 -0.35 -1.50 1.38
C THR A 88 -1.88 -1.60 1.31
N LEU A 89 -2.42 -2.81 1.19
CA LEU A 89 -3.86 -3.05 1.08
C LEU A 89 -4.60 -2.75 2.40
N SER A 90 -4.01 -3.13 3.55
CA SER A 90 -4.54 -2.77 4.87
C SER A 90 -4.49 -1.26 5.11
N SER A 91 -3.38 -0.60 4.77
CA SER A 91 -3.26 0.86 4.90
C SER A 91 -4.26 1.59 3.99
N PHE A 92 -4.49 1.07 2.79
CA PHE A 92 -5.50 1.60 1.87
C PHE A 92 -6.93 1.44 2.43
N ALA A 93 -7.26 0.30 3.03
CA ALA A 93 -8.55 0.09 3.67
C ALA A 93 -8.77 1.05 4.85
N VAL A 94 -7.74 1.27 5.68
CA VAL A 94 -7.79 2.25 6.78
C VAL A 94 -7.96 3.67 6.24
N TRP A 95 -7.26 4.03 5.17
CA TRP A 95 -7.41 5.33 4.51
C TRP A 95 -8.84 5.54 3.97
N CYS A 96 -9.41 4.55 3.29
CA CYS A 96 -10.80 4.60 2.82
C CYS A 96 -11.79 4.74 3.98
N TYR A 97 -11.58 4.01 5.08
CA TYR A 97 -12.45 4.07 6.25
C TYR A 97 -12.37 5.44 6.96
N ALA A 98 -11.16 5.97 7.15
CA ALA A 98 -10.93 7.29 7.73
C ALA A 98 -11.55 8.40 6.86
N THR A 99 -11.39 8.30 5.54
CA THR A 99 -12.00 9.21 4.58
C THR A 99 -13.53 9.15 4.62
N TYR A 100 -14.11 7.94 4.72
CA TYR A 100 -15.54 7.74 4.85
C TYR A 100 -16.11 8.33 6.15
N LEU A 101 -15.43 8.11 7.28
CA LEU A 101 -15.81 8.70 8.57
C LEU A 101 -15.86 10.22 8.48
N ARG A 102 -14.86 10.84 7.86
CA ARG A 102 -14.81 12.29 7.71
C ARG A 102 -15.92 12.86 6.82
N LEU A 103 -16.27 12.16 5.75
CA LEU A 103 -17.39 12.55 4.89
C LEU A 103 -18.76 12.36 5.58
N SER A 104 -18.83 11.41 6.51
CA SER A 104 -20.09 11.05 7.20
C SER A 104 -20.35 11.87 8.46
N ILE A 105 -19.30 12.39 9.11
CA ILE A 105 -19.43 13.24 10.30
C ILE A 105 -19.66 14.68 9.83
N PRO A 106 -20.83 15.30 10.09
CA PRO A 106 -21.04 16.70 9.77
C PRO A 106 -20.06 17.57 10.56
N PRO A 107 -19.64 18.73 10.03
CA PRO A 107 -18.74 19.64 10.73
C PRO A 107 -19.34 19.96 12.10
N MET A 108 -18.65 19.58 13.16
CA MET A 108 -19.08 19.89 14.52
C MET A 108 -19.10 21.42 14.65
N PRO A 109 -20.27 22.04 14.88
CA PRO A 109 -20.36 23.48 14.80
C PRO A 109 -19.60 24.10 15.97
N SER A 110 -18.81 25.12 15.65
CA SER A 110 -17.80 25.77 16.51
C SER A 110 -18.33 26.31 17.85
N HIS A 111 -19.64 26.41 18.03
CA HIS A 111 -20.26 26.86 19.28
C HIS A 111 -20.30 25.79 20.40
N LEU A 112 -20.05 24.52 20.09
CA LEU A 112 -20.00 23.44 21.09
C LEU A 112 -18.60 23.21 21.68
N ILE A 113 -17.57 23.87 21.15
CA ILE A 113 -16.16 23.69 21.56
C ILE A 113 -15.83 24.53 22.82
N PHE A 114 -16.52 25.65 23.04
CA PHE A 114 -16.21 26.60 24.12
C PHE A 114 -16.97 26.35 25.44
N THR A 115 -17.77 25.29 25.51
CA THR A 115 -18.60 24.97 26.69
C THR A 115 -18.14 23.74 27.48
N GLN A 116 -16.94 23.20 27.19
CA GLN A 116 -16.31 22.18 28.03
C GLN A 116 -15.23 22.78 28.92
#